data_AF-A0A8T5JBX5-F1
#
_entry.id   AF-A0A8T5JBX5-F1
#
_cell.length_a   1.000
_cell.length_b   1.000
_cell.length_c   1.000
_cell.angle_alpha   90.00
_cell.angle_beta   90.00
_cell.angle_gamma   90.00
#
_symmetry.space_group_name_H-M   'P 1'
#
loop_
_entity.id
_entity.type
_entity.pdbx_description
1 polymer ?
#
loop_
_entity_poly.entity_id
_entity_poly.type
_entity_poly.pdbx_seq_one_letter_code
_entity_poly.pdbx_strand_id
1 'polypeptide(L)'
;MTRYPSIQVVGDHGIYENNIVHTSQGGRGIMHSSFNSTVRNNIVRKVGGTGITLFRAHNSAIIGNNVSEILGSHANALTVYIDSQNILVAGNRVFDSPLTLTLQQSGNITIMNNVFDGYQRGIYNTVEWGGTTYCLEVGGCTYQGNSYSYGDILVNYNLTGNLYIFNNIMTGTEVAGGLSADSDNTTVIMNNIIDGGGSGNGPPGSTLEKGYNIYTGIAWWQENFDLTEIVDDFSISSPVGVNMQGVFRNHPAYGPRVHSVSPTGEAYFLINGGDYTKVNVGDNIEFNKDGILRTVTGVTEGSDPLNPTWLKFSQVTFTPLISLEEGDSARV
;
A
#
# COMPACT_ATOMS: atom_id res chain seq x y z
N MET A 1 7.24 -23.92 25.63
CA MET A 1 7.92 -22.97 26.53
C MET A 1 6.96 -21.82 26.77
N THR A 2 6.45 -21.67 28.00
CA THR A 2 5.49 -20.62 28.35
C THR A 2 6.18 -19.26 28.28
N ARG A 3 5.65 -18.33 27.48
CA ARG A 3 6.21 -16.98 27.33
C ARG A 3 5.58 -16.07 28.39
N TYR A 4 6.27 -15.86 29.50
CA TYR A 4 5.81 -14.93 30.54
C TYR A 4 6.02 -13.48 30.09
N PRO A 5 5.10 -12.56 30.40
CA PRO A 5 5.33 -11.14 30.20
C PRO A 5 6.32 -10.60 31.24
N SER A 6 6.99 -9.49 30.91
CA SER A 6 7.88 -8.80 31.83
C SER A 6 7.08 -8.01 32.88
N ILE A 7 5.95 -7.43 32.44
CA ILE A 7 4.93 -6.85 33.31
C ILE A 7 3.60 -7.51 32.94
N GLN A 8 3.01 -8.25 33.87
CA GLN A 8 1.64 -8.74 33.74
C GLN A 8 0.70 -7.86 34.54
N VAL A 9 -0.39 -7.51 33.91
CA VAL A 9 -1.47 -6.78 34.55
C VAL A 9 -2.71 -7.66 34.65
N VAL A 10 -3.21 -7.77 35.87
CA VAL A 10 -4.49 -8.38 36.19
C VAL A 10 -5.20 -7.44 37.16
N GLY A 11 -6.44 -7.04 36.85
CA GLY A 11 -7.21 -6.10 37.69
C GLY A 11 -8.18 -5.22 36.91
N ASP A 12 -8.64 -4.15 37.56
CA ASP A 12 -9.49 -3.10 36.98
C ASP A 12 -8.89 -1.74 37.42
N HIS A 13 -9.02 -0.71 36.59
CA HIS A 13 -8.46 0.63 36.83
C HIS A 13 -6.93 0.70 37.02
N GLY A 14 -6.19 -0.23 36.41
CA GLY A 14 -4.73 -0.26 36.45
C GLY A 14 -4.09 0.84 35.60
N ILE A 15 -3.08 1.52 36.15
CA ILE A 15 -2.24 2.47 35.42
C ILE A 15 -0.80 1.95 35.39
N TYR A 16 -0.26 1.76 34.19
CA TYR A 16 1.10 1.26 33.96
C TYR A 16 1.87 2.33 33.24
N GLU A 17 2.63 3.09 34.01
CA GLU A 17 3.29 4.27 33.48
C GLU A 17 4.75 4.41 33.83
N ASN A 18 5.49 5.03 32.90
CA ASN A 18 6.90 5.39 33.07
C ASN A 18 7.82 4.20 33.36
N ASN A 19 7.46 3.01 32.85
CA ASN A 19 8.29 1.81 32.98
C ASN A 19 9.25 1.69 31.79
N ILE A 20 10.37 1.01 32.02
CA ILE A 20 11.30 0.58 30.97
C ILE A 20 11.34 -0.94 30.97
N VAL A 21 10.86 -1.54 29.88
CA VAL A 21 10.96 -2.98 29.63
C VAL A 21 11.93 -3.19 28.48
N HIS A 22 13.04 -3.89 28.73
CA HIS A 22 14.02 -4.15 27.69
C HIS A 22 14.62 -5.55 27.78
N THR A 23 15.03 -6.11 26.63
CA THR A 23 15.83 -7.35 26.56
C THR A 23 15.14 -8.55 27.22
N SER A 24 13.83 -8.68 27.04
CA SER A 24 13.07 -9.83 27.54
C SER A 24 13.09 -10.95 26.51
N GLN A 25 14.03 -11.89 26.66
CA GLN A 25 14.24 -12.97 25.70
C GLN A 25 13.11 -13.99 25.79
N GLY A 26 12.40 -14.20 24.67
CA GLY A 26 11.29 -15.15 24.57
C GLY A 26 10.00 -14.75 25.28
N GLY A 27 10.00 -13.72 26.13
CA GLY A 27 8.83 -13.20 26.84
C GLY A 27 8.04 -12.15 26.06
N ARG A 28 6.92 -11.70 26.62
CA ARG A 28 6.20 -10.48 26.18
C ARG A 28 6.68 -9.27 26.99
N GLY A 29 6.40 -8.06 26.52
CA GLY A 29 6.80 -6.84 27.23
C GLY A 29 5.81 -6.57 28.35
N ILE A 30 4.77 -5.80 28.03
CA ILE A 30 3.64 -5.50 28.90
C ILE A 30 2.42 -6.27 28.38
N MET A 31 1.84 -7.14 29.20
CA MET A 31 0.62 -7.86 28.87
C MET A 31 -0.50 -7.44 29.81
N HIS A 32 -1.63 -7.09 29.21
CA HIS A 32 -2.77 -6.52 29.89
C HIS A 32 -4.06 -7.26 29.57
N SER A 33 -4.74 -7.74 30.62
CA SER A 33 -6.06 -8.39 30.50
C SER A 33 -7.01 -7.90 31.58
N SER A 34 -7.48 -6.68 31.40
CA SER A 34 -8.06 -5.88 32.48
C SER A 34 -8.97 -4.78 31.92
N PHE A 35 -9.79 -4.18 32.78
CA PHE A 35 -10.81 -3.20 32.43
C PHE A 35 -10.38 -1.79 32.87
N ASN A 36 -10.89 -0.75 32.20
CA ASN A 36 -10.75 0.66 32.58
C ASN A 36 -9.31 1.11 32.85
N SER A 37 -8.35 0.56 32.09
CA SER A 37 -6.95 0.65 32.43
C SER A 37 -6.13 1.35 31.35
N THR A 38 -4.98 1.90 31.75
CA THR A 38 -4.13 2.65 30.85
C THR A 38 -2.69 2.18 30.94
N VAL A 39 -2.12 1.80 29.80
CA VAL A 39 -0.68 1.57 29.61
C VAL A 39 -0.11 2.81 28.94
N ARG A 40 0.64 3.65 29.66
CA ARG A 40 1.10 4.94 29.13
C ARG A 40 2.56 5.28 29.38
N ASN A 41 3.17 6.04 28.47
CA ASN A 41 4.51 6.61 28.66
C ASN A 41 5.60 5.57 29.03
N ASN A 42 5.46 4.32 28.58
CA ASN A 42 6.47 3.29 28.80
C ASN A 42 7.45 3.23 27.63
N ILE A 43 8.66 2.75 27.90
CA ILE A 43 9.65 2.38 26.88
C ILE A 43 9.72 0.86 26.84
N VAL A 44 9.38 0.25 25.70
CA VAL A 44 9.43 -1.20 25.52
C VAL A 44 10.30 -1.54 24.32
N ARG A 45 11.41 -2.25 24.51
CA ARG A 45 12.33 -2.55 23.41
C ARG A 45 13.02 -3.90 23.47
N LYS A 46 13.41 -4.47 22.32
CA LYS A 46 14.18 -5.73 22.27
C LYS A 46 13.53 -6.88 23.04
N VAL A 47 12.21 -7.01 22.92
CA VAL A 47 11.44 -8.10 23.52
C VAL A 47 11.23 -9.20 22.48
N GLY A 48 11.37 -10.46 22.87
CA GLY A 48 11.28 -11.60 21.94
C GLY A 48 9.85 -11.99 21.51
N GLY A 49 8.84 -11.49 22.21
CA GLY A 49 7.42 -11.58 21.86
C GLY A 49 6.81 -10.19 21.69
N THR A 50 5.48 -10.10 21.72
CA THR A 50 4.77 -8.83 21.55
C THR A 50 5.19 -7.79 22.60
N GLY A 51 5.40 -6.54 22.16
CA GLY A 51 5.82 -5.43 23.01
C GLY A 51 4.77 -5.07 24.06
N ILE A 52 3.63 -4.51 23.63
CA ILE A 52 2.47 -4.23 24.49
C ILE A 52 1.26 -4.98 23.95
N THR A 53 0.55 -5.71 24.81
CA THR A 53 -0.66 -6.44 24.41
C THR A 53 -1.84 -6.14 25.32
N LEU A 54 -2.98 -5.81 24.72
CA LEU A 54 -4.31 -5.83 25.32
C LEU A 54 -5.04 -7.11 24.89
N PHE A 55 -5.41 -7.96 25.84
CA PHE A 55 -6.19 -9.17 25.64
C PHE A 55 -7.44 -9.10 26.49
N ARG A 56 -8.63 -9.23 25.89
CA ARG A 56 -9.91 -9.14 26.63
C ARG A 56 -10.03 -7.87 27.47
N ALA A 57 -9.52 -6.75 26.95
CA ALA A 57 -9.46 -5.50 27.67
C ALA A 57 -10.58 -4.58 27.22
N HIS A 58 -11.32 -3.98 28.15
CA HIS A 58 -12.41 -3.06 27.80
C HIS A 58 -12.16 -1.67 28.38
N ASN A 59 -12.61 -0.63 27.66
CA ASN A 59 -12.51 0.77 28.08
C ASN A 59 -11.07 1.15 28.47
N SER A 60 -10.09 0.66 27.71
CA SER A 60 -8.68 0.72 28.08
C SER A 60 -7.87 1.40 27.00
N ALA A 61 -6.66 1.84 27.36
CA ALA A 61 -5.85 2.65 26.46
C ALA A 61 -4.35 2.29 26.46
N ILE A 62 -3.73 2.43 25.29
CA ILE A 62 -2.28 2.42 25.06
C ILE A 62 -1.89 3.82 24.62
N ILE A 63 -1.25 4.61 25.50
CA ILE A 63 -1.05 6.05 25.25
C ILE A 63 0.42 6.48 25.39
N GLY A 64 0.97 7.17 24.40
CA GLY A 64 2.27 7.85 24.57
C GLY A 64 3.47 6.91 24.80
N ASN A 65 3.35 5.62 24.47
CA ASN A 65 4.44 4.67 24.65
C ASN A 65 5.45 4.76 23.51
N ASN A 66 6.71 4.45 23.81
CA ASN A 66 7.78 4.27 22.84
C ASN A 66 8.10 2.78 22.75
N VAL A 67 7.81 2.15 21.61
CA VAL A 67 7.97 0.71 21.41
C VAL A 67 8.88 0.45 20.21
N SER A 68 9.95 -0.32 20.39
CA SER A 68 10.91 -0.52 19.30
C SER A 68 11.65 -1.84 19.31
N GLU A 69 12.25 -2.17 18.16
CA GLU A 69 13.12 -3.34 18.01
C GLU A 69 12.42 -4.64 18.47
N ILE A 70 11.14 -4.79 18.12
CA ILE A 70 10.33 -5.98 18.44
C ILE A 70 10.46 -6.96 17.29
N LEU A 71 11.57 -7.70 17.29
CA LEU A 71 12.04 -8.51 16.14
C LEU A 71 11.78 -10.02 16.28
N GLY A 72 10.89 -10.43 17.18
CA GLY A 72 10.51 -11.84 17.30
C GLY A 72 9.74 -12.33 16.08
N SER A 73 9.92 -13.59 15.68
CA SER A 73 9.28 -14.18 14.48
C SER A 73 7.74 -14.21 14.49
N HIS A 74 7.14 -13.99 15.66
CA HIS A 74 5.70 -13.91 15.85
C HIS A 74 5.36 -12.77 16.83
N ALA A 75 6.17 -11.71 16.79
CA ALA A 75 6.05 -10.56 17.68
C ALA A 75 5.48 -9.36 16.91
N ASN A 76 4.61 -8.62 17.59
CA ASN A 76 4.10 -7.34 17.13
C ASN A 76 4.53 -6.29 18.15
N ALA A 77 4.74 -5.05 17.75
CA ALA A 77 5.05 -4.03 18.72
C ALA A 77 3.84 -3.74 19.64
N LEU A 78 2.68 -3.44 19.04
CA LEU A 78 1.42 -3.27 19.74
C LEU A 78 0.40 -4.33 19.29
N THR A 79 -0.48 -4.74 20.19
CA THR A 79 -1.56 -5.65 19.84
C THR A 79 -2.80 -5.37 20.69
N VAL A 80 -3.95 -5.27 20.02
CA VAL A 80 -5.30 -5.30 20.61
C VAL A 80 -5.98 -6.57 20.12
N TYR A 81 -6.27 -7.48 21.05
CA TYR A 81 -6.59 -8.86 20.70
C TYR A 81 -7.78 -9.38 21.49
N ILE A 82 -8.52 -10.28 20.85
CA ILE A 82 -9.61 -11.13 21.37
C ILE A 82 -10.45 -10.47 22.46
N ASP A 83 -11.70 -10.19 22.11
CA ASP A 83 -12.72 -9.71 23.03
C ASP A 83 -12.31 -8.42 23.75
N SER A 84 -11.52 -7.58 23.08
CA SER A 84 -11.21 -6.23 23.56
C SER A 84 -12.21 -5.23 22.97
N GLN A 85 -12.70 -4.29 23.80
CA GLN A 85 -13.73 -3.33 23.38
C GLN A 85 -13.44 -1.90 23.86
N ASN A 86 -13.83 -0.90 23.07
CA ASN A 86 -13.67 0.52 23.42
C ASN A 86 -12.22 0.83 23.77
N ILE A 87 -11.32 0.55 22.83
CA ILE A 87 -9.88 0.68 23.02
C ILE A 87 -9.35 1.94 22.34
N LEU A 88 -8.56 2.71 23.08
CA LEU A 88 -7.83 3.85 22.55
C LEU A 88 -6.34 3.52 22.38
N VAL A 89 -5.82 3.63 21.17
CA VAL A 89 -4.38 3.56 20.87
C VAL A 89 -3.93 4.94 20.39
N ALA A 90 -3.25 5.72 21.24
CA ALA A 90 -2.98 7.13 20.95
C ALA A 90 -1.56 7.61 21.26
N GLY A 91 -1.00 8.46 20.39
CA GLY A 91 0.25 9.16 20.70
C GLY A 91 1.48 8.27 20.82
N ASN A 92 1.41 7.00 20.40
CA ASN A 92 2.52 6.06 20.51
C ASN A 92 3.52 6.27 19.38
N ARG A 93 4.79 5.98 19.66
CA ARG A 93 5.86 5.93 18.67
C ARG A 93 6.35 4.50 18.58
N VAL A 94 6.18 3.89 17.42
CA VAL A 94 6.51 2.50 17.18
C VAL A 94 7.44 2.41 15.99
N PHE A 95 8.64 1.87 16.19
CA PHE A 95 9.66 1.82 15.14
C PHE A 95 10.43 0.50 15.16
N ASP A 96 11.17 0.22 14.09
CA ASP A 96 12.06 -0.94 13.97
C ASP A 96 11.37 -2.27 14.31
N SER A 97 10.10 -2.41 13.93
CA SER A 97 9.28 -3.58 14.26
C SER A 97 8.49 -4.02 13.01
N PRO A 98 8.53 -5.30 12.61
CA PRO A 98 7.88 -5.76 11.37
C PRO A 98 6.35 -5.64 11.36
N LEU A 99 5.72 -5.60 12.52
CA LEU A 99 4.27 -5.35 12.67
C LEU A 99 4.10 -4.35 13.80
N THR A 100 3.77 -3.11 13.46
CA THR A 100 3.73 -2.03 14.45
C THR A 100 2.46 -2.08 15.29
N LEU A 101 1.32 -2.36 14.66
CA LEU A 101 0.06 -2.59 15.36
C LEU A 101 -0.73 -3.75 14.74
N THR A 102 -1.24 -4.61 15.60
CA THR A 102 -2.12 -5.72 15.19
C THR A 102 -3.45 -5.65 15.94
N LEU A 103 -4.54 -5.80 15.20
CA LEU A 103 -5.90 -5.89 15.69
C LEU A 103 -6.48 -7.25 15.30
N GLN A 104 -7.22 -7.87 16.21
CA GLN A 104 -7.96 -9.10 15.89
C GLN A 104 -9.10 -9.31 16.88
N GLN A 105 -10.26 -9.72 16.36
CA GLN A 105 -11.40 -10.16 17.17
C GLN A 105 -11.78 -9.19 18.29
N SER A 106 -11.77 -7.89 18.02
CA SER A 106 -11.99 -6.82 18.99
C SER A 106 -13.07 -5.85 18.48
N GLY A 107 -13.42 -4.77 19.17
CA GLY A 107 -14.42 -3.84 18.66
C GLY A 107 -14.34 -2.44 19.25
N ASN A 108 -14.90 -1.47 18.54
CA ASN A 108 -14.85 -0.04 18.90
C ASN A 108 -13.42 0.40 19.23
N ILE A 109 -12.56 0.42 18.21
CA ILE A 109 -11.15 0.74 18.38
C ILE A 109 -10.89 2.09 17.73
N THR A 110 -10.29 2.99 18.49
CA THR A 110 -9.83 4.29 17.99
C THR A 110 -8.30 4.33 18.03
N ILE A 111 -7.69 4.61 16.89
CA ILE A 111 -6.25 4.75 16.68
C ILE A 111 -6.00 6.19 16.27
N MET A 112 -5.28 6.94 17.09
CA MET A 112 -5.08 8.37 16.80
C MET A 112 -3.66 8.89 17.09
N ASN A 113 -3.15 9.76 16.23
CA ASN A 113 -1.90 10.51 16.46
C ASN A 113 -0.69 9.62 16.79
N ASN A 114 -0.60 8.42 16.21
CA ASN A 114 0.54 7.54 16.38
C ASN A 114 1.56 7.71 15.24
N VAL A 115 2.82 7.38 15.51
CA VAL A 115 3.86 7.22 14.49
C VAL A 115 4.22 5.75 14.40
N PHE A 116 4.02 5.16 13.22
CA PHE A 116 4.26 3.76 12.91
C PHE A 116 5.31 3.66 11.80
N ASP A 117 6.50 3.18 12.15
CA ASP A 117 7.60 2.96 11.23
C ASP A 117 8.00 1.48 11.21
N GLY A 118 7.71 0.80 10.10
CA GLY A 118 7.99 -0.62 9.90
C GLY A 118 9.45 -0.94 9.54
N TYR A 119 10.30 0.09 9.39
CA TYR A 119 11.72 0.00 9.03
C TYR A 119 12.01 -0.89 7.81
N GLN A 120 11.15 -0.86 6.80
CA GLN A 120 11.26 -1.65 5.56
C GLN A 120 11.41 -3.16 5.81
N ARG A 121 10.94 -3.65 6.96
CA ARG A 121 10.99 -5.07 7.33
C ARG A 121 9.61 -5.67 7.50
N GLY A 122 8.61 -4.82 7.70
CA GLY A 122 7.24 -5.23 7.92
C GLY A 122 6.47 -5.46 6.64
N ILE A 123 5.54 -6.42 6.67
CA ILE A 123 4.56 -6.60 5.59
C ILE A 123 3.47 -5.53 5.67
N TYR A 124 3.19 -5.07 6.90
CA TYR A 124 2.16 -4.11 7.26
C TYR A 124 2.67 -3.26 8.41
N ASN A 125 2.29 -1.98 8.46
CA ASN A 125 2.43 -1.22 9.69
C ASN A 125 1.28 -1.62 10.64
N THR A 126 0.05 -1.30 10.24
CA THR A 126 -1.16 -1.69 10.97
C THR A 126 -1.90 -2.77 10.22
N VAL A 127 -2.27 -3.84 10.92
CA VAL A 127 -3.09 -4.92 10.35
C VAL A 127 -4.25 -5.28 11.25
N GLU A 128 -5.44 -5.40 10.66
CA GLU A 128 -6.62 -6.03 11.23
C GLU A 128 -6.77 -7.42 10.57
N TRP A 129 -6.72 -8.50 11.36
CA TRP A 129 -6.73 -9.88 10.85
C TRP A 129 -8.11 -10.50 10.66
N GLY A 130 -9.17 -9.79 11.03
CA GLY A 130 -10.56 -10.21 10.94
C GLY A 130 -11.22 -10.46 12.30
N GLY A 131 -12.54 -10.52 12.24
CA GLY A 131 -13.40 -10.70 13.41
C GLY A 131 -13.48 -9.46 14.29
N THR A 132 -12.84 -8.36 13.92
CA THR A 132 -13.10 -7.07 14.54
C THR A 132 -14.51 -6.60 14.19
N THR A 133 -15.23 -6.11 15.17
CA THR A 133 -16.65 -5.77 15.08
C THR A 133 -16.88 -4.28 15.38
N TYR A 134 -17.99 -3.74 14.87
CA TYR A 134 -18.53 -2.41 15.16
C TYR A 134 -17.85 -1.21 14.48
N CYS A 135 -16.73 -0.71 14.99
CA CYS A 135 -16.13 0.52 14.49
C CYS A 135 -14.61 0.49 14.65
N LEU A 136 -13.90 0.79 13.57
CA LEU A 136 -12.46 1.03 13.56
C LEU A 136 -12.22 2.46 13.04
N GLU A 137 -11.61 3.29 13.86
CA GLU A 137 -11.32 4.68 13.55
C GLU A 137 -9.79 4.89 13.55
N VAL A 138 -9.25 5.42 12.46
CA VAL A 138 -7.81 5.68 12.28
C VAL A 138 -7.60 7.13 11.86
N GLY A 139 -7.08 7.94 12.77
CA GLY A 139 -6.98 9.40 12.62
C GLY A 139 -5.59 9.97 12.89
N GLY A 140 -5.09 10.88 12.06
CA GLY A 140 -3.90 11.68 12.42
C GLY A 140 -2.60 10.89 12.59
N CYS A 141 -2.52 9.67 12.07
CA CYS A 141 -1.34 8.82 12.21
C CYS A 141 -0.36 9.04 11.06
N THR A 142 0.93 8.85 11.34
CA THR A 142 1.99 8.82 10.33
C THR A 142 2.51 7.40 10.18
N TYR A 143 2.51 6.92 8.95
CA TYR A 143 2.98 5.62 8.55
C TYR A 143 4.18 5.76 7.61
N GLN A 144 5.23 4.99 7.89
CA GLN A 144 6.43 4.97 7.07
C GLN A 144 7.02 3.56 7.01
N GLY A 145 7.76 3.29 5.93
CA GLY A 145 8.72 2.21 5.90
C GLY A 145 8.08 0.83 5.77
N ASN A 146 7.00 0.70 5.01
CA ASN A 146 6.53 -0.60 4.58
C ASN A 146 7.12 -0.94 3.19
N SER A 147 7.98 -1.95 3.13
CA SER A 147 8.64 -2.38 1.89
C SER A 147 7.87 -3.43 1.09
N TYR A 148 6.73 -3.89 1.59
CA TYR A 148 6.02 -5.04 1.01
C TYR A 148 4.68 -4.69 0.35
N SER A 149 4.16 -5.68 -0.39
CA SER A 149 3.07 -5.59 -1.36
C SER A 149 1.65 -5.40 -0.83
N TYR A 150 1.45 -4.89 0.39
CA TYR A 150 0.08 -4.82 0.94
C TYR A 150 -0.28 -3.54 1.72
N GLY A 151 0.60 -2.54 1.73
CA GLY A 151 0.30 -1.18 2.21
C GLY A 151 0.44 -0.94 3.71
N ASP A 152 0.49 0.33 4.12
CA ASP A 152 0.73 0.71 5.51
C ASP A 152 -0.39 0.25 6.45
N ILE A 153 -1.63 0.41 6.02
CA ILE A 153 -2.81 -0.07 6.74
C ILE A 153 -3.44 -1.21 5.94
N LEU A 154 -3.52 -2.39 6.53
CA LEU A 154 -4.36 -3.49 6.06
C LEU A 154 -5.58 -3.66 6.99
N VAL A 155 -6.77 -3.62 6.41
CA VAL A 155 -8.02 -4.04 7.07
C VAL A 155 -8.61 -5.19 6.26
N ASN A 156 -8.71 -6.36 6.90
CA ASN A 156 -9.19 -7.58 6.26
C ASN A 156 -10.72 -7.54 6.07
N TYR A 157 -11.21 -8.27 5.07
CA TYR A 157 -12.61 -8.41 4.63
C TYR A 157 -13.60 -8.94 5.69
N ASN A 158 -13.21 -9.07 6.95
CA ASN A 158 -14.08 -9.55 8.02
C ASN A 158 -14.31 -8.50 9.10
N LEU A 159 -14.02 -7.23 8.80
CA LEU A 159 -14.49 -6.12 9.61
C LEU A 159 -16.00 -5.93 9.32
N THR A 160 -16.83 -6.39 10.26
CA THR A 160 -18.30 -6.25 10.15
C THR A 160 -18.80 -4.85 10.52
N GLY A 161 -17.88 -4.01 11.00
CA GLY A 161 -18.12 -2.66 11.45
C GLY A 161 -17.86 -1.58 10.39
N ASN A 162 -18.12 -0.33 10.78
CA ASN A 162 -17.69 0.83 10.01
C ASN A 162 -16.18 1.05 10.16
N LEU A 163 -15.56 1.54 9.10
CA LEU A 163 -14.17 1.90 9.02
C LEU A 163 -14.04 3.38 8.65
N TYR A 164 -13.38 4.15 9.50
CA TYR A 164 -13.10 5.56 9.26
C TYR A 164 -11.59 5.78 9.24
N ILE A 165 -11.07 6.29 8.13
CA ILE A 165 -9.64 6.55 7.94
C ILE A 165 -9.48 8.01 7.51
N PHE A 166 -8.94 8.84 8.38
CA PHE A 166 -8.84 10.27 8.10
C PHE A 166 -7.57 10.95 8.60
N ASN A 167 -7.18 12.02 7.91
CA ASN A 167 -6.06 12.88 8.32
C ASN A 167 -4.73 12.12 8.53
N ASN A 168 -4.52 10.99 7.84
CA ASN A 168 -3.29 10.20 7.97
C ASN A 168 -2.27 10.59 6.90
N ILE A 169 -1.00 10.33 7.20
CA ILE A 169 0.11 10.44 6.25
C ILE A 169 0.70 9.04 6.08
N MET A 170 0.60 8.46 4.89
CA MET A 170 1.09 7.12 4.54
C MET A 170 2.13 7.28 3.44
N THR A 171 3.40 6.96 3.74
CA THR A 171 4.52 7.28 2.83
C THR A 171 5.56 6.18 2.79
N GLY A 172 6.28 6.09 1.67
CA GLY A 172 7.38 5.14 1.54
C GLY A 172 6.91 3.70 1.42
N THR A 173 5.73 3.50 0.81
CA THR A 173 5.25 2.18 0.42
C THR A 173 5.71 1.85 -0.98
N GLU A 174 6.47 0.77 -1.14
CA GLU A 174 7.16 0.50 -2.41
C GLU A 174 6.29 -0.19 -3.47
N VAL A 175 5.28 -0.98 -3.08
CA VAL A 175 4.64 -1.94 -4.02
C VAL A 175 3.11 -1.81 -4.16
N ALA A 176 2.34 -1.68 -3.07
CA ALA A 176 0.87 -1.73 -3.15
C ALA A 176 0.12 -0.43 -2.82
N GLY A 177 0.87 0.63 -2.49
CA GLY A 177 0.33 1.89 -2.00
C GLY A 177 -0.06 1.85 -0.52
N GLY A 178 -0.33 3.01 0.06
CA GLY A 178 -0.47 3.19 1.51
C GLY A 178 -1.64 2.45 2.19
N LEU A 179 -2.66 2.02 1.46
CA LEU A 179 -3.91 1.56 2.09
C LEU A 179 -4.50 0.31 1.42
N SER A 180 -4.85 -0.70 2.19
CA SER A 180 -5.67 -1.83 1.72
C SER A 180 -6.76 -2.06 2.76
N ALA A 181 -7.95 -1.53 2.52
CA ALA A 181 -8.98 -1.45 3.53
C ALA A 181 -10.33 -1.86 2.99
N ASP A 182 -10.77 -3.05 3.41
CA ASP A 182 -12.06 -3.59 3.06
C ASP A 182 -12.89 -3.83 4.33
N SER A 183 -14.10 -3.27 4.38
CA SER A 183 -15.09 -3.52 5.43
C SER A 183 -16.38 -4.04 4.82
N ASP A 184 -17.09 -4.91 5.53
CA ASP A 184 -18.41 -5.40 5.10
C ASP A 184 -19.52 -4.33 5.17
N ASN A 185 -19.21 -3.16 5.74
CA ASN A 185 -20.17 -2.10 6.00
C ASN A 185 -19.72 -0.78 5.34
N THR A 186 -19.61 0.30 6.12
CA THR A 186 -19.25 1.62 5.60
C THR A 186 -17.75 1.86 5.78
N THR A 187 -17.03 2.13 4.70
CA THR A 187 -15.64 2.61 4.71
C THR A 187 -15.62 4.08 4.27
N VAL A 188 -15.05 4.96 5.09
CA VAL A 188 -14.88 6.38 4.81
C VAL A 188 -13.39 6.73 4.84
N ILE A 189 -12.86 7.23 3.74
CA ILE A 189 -11.44 7.59 3.58
C ILE A 189 -11.33 9.06 3.19
N MET A 190 -10.94 9.93 4.13
CA MET A 190 -11.00 11.39 3.95
C MET A 190 -9.74 12.12 4.38
N ASN A 191 -9.32 13.16 3.66
CA ASN A 191 -8.25 14.06 4.09
C ASN A 191 -6.88 13.39 4.36
N ASN A 192 -6.56 12.28 3.69
CA ASN A 192 -5.28 11.59 3.88
C ASN A 192 -4.24 12.04 2.83
N ILE A 193 -2.95 11.91 3.15
CA ILE A 193 -1.84 11.93 2.20
C ILE A 193 -1.37 10.49 2.03
N ILE A 194 -1.52 9.93 0.84
CA ILE A 194 -1.27 8.50 0.56
C ILE A 194 -0.26 8.37 -0.57
N ASP A 195 0.88 7.78 -0.29
CA ASP A 195 1.85 7.39 -1.30
C ASP A 195 1.42 6.09 -1.98
N GLY A 196 1.28 6.12 -3.29
CA GLY A 196 0.69 5.06 -4.10
C GLY A 196 -0.84 5.02 -4.07
N GLY A 197 -1.39 3.84 -4.40
CA GLY A 197 -2.83 3.61 -4.43
C GLY A 197 -3.41 3.16 -3.09
N GLY A 198 -4.72 2.97 -3.06
CA GLY A 198 -5.38 2.20 -2.00
C GLY A 198 -6.10 0.99 -2.61
N SER A 199 -6.52 -0.01 -1.84
CA SER A 199 -7.63 -0.90 -2.20
C SER A 199 -8.76 -0.69 -1.20
N GLY A 200 -9.98 -0.81 -1.69
CA GLY A 200 -11.22 -0.54 -0.98
C GLY A 200 -12.31 -0.99 -1.93
N ASN A 201 -12.38 -2.29 -2.13
CA ASN A 201 -13.47 -2.97 -2.78
C ASN A 201 -14.15 -3.77 -1.67
N GLY A 202 -14.89 -3.07 -0.81
CA GLY A 202 -15.75 -3.77 0.13
C GLY A 202 -16.68 -4.73 -0.63
N PRO A 203 -17.21 -5.77 0.03
CA PRO A 203 -18.11 -6.72 -0.61
C PRO A 203 -19.35 -6.01 -1.17
N PRO A 204 -20.09 -6.65 -2.09
CA PRO A 204 -21.36 -6.12 -2.58
C PRO A 204 -22.29 -5.71 -1.41
N GLY A 205 -22.73 -4.44 -1.41
CA GLY A 205 -23.56 -3.88 -0.35
C GLY A 205 -22.80 -3.02 0.67
N SER A 206 -21.47 -3.05 0.68
CA SER A 206 -20.66 -2.08 1.42
C SER A 206 -20.78 -0.67 0.82
N THR A 207 -20.63 0.35 1.67
CA THR A 207 -20.58 1.75 1.24
C THR A 207 -19.13 2.22 1.31
N LEU A 208 -18.65 2.85 0.23
CA LEU A 208 -17.30 3.40 0.18
C LEU A 208 -17.37 4.89 -0.16
N GLU A 209 -16.96 5.72 0.80
CA GLU A 209 -16.87 7.17 0.63
C GLU A 209 -15.42 7.60 0.63
N LYS A 210 -15.04 8.38 -0.38
CA LYS A 210 -13.69 8.94 -0.53
C LYS A 210 -13.79 10.42 -0.86
N GLY A 211 -12.93 11.24 -0.27
CA GLY A 211 -12.91 12.66 -0.55
C GLY A 211 -11.70 13.36 0.05
N TYR A 212 -11.24 14.42 -0.63
CA TYR A 212 -10.18 15.31 -0.13
C TYR A 212 -8.85 14.61 0.21
N ASN A 213 -8.55 13.46 -0.39
CA ASN A 213 -7.25 12.78 -0.22
C ASN A 213 -6.24 13.31 -1.25
N ILE A 214 -4.98 13.42 -0.84
CA ILE A 214 -3.83 13.70 -1.70
C ILE A 214 -3.12 12.36 -1.95
N TYR A 215 -3.02 11.96 -3.22
CA TYR A 215 -2.26 10.77 -3.61
C TYR A 215 -0.91 11.19 -4.21
N THR A 216 0.18 10.65 -3.69
CA THR A 216 1.54 10.85 -4.22
C THR A 216 2.02 9.56 -4.91
N GLY A 217 2.99 9.65 -5.82
CA GLY A 217 3.49 8.48 -6.55
C GLY A 217 2.54 7.93 -7.62
N ILE A 218 2.92 6.83 -8.29
CA ILE A 218 2.05 6.16 -9.28
C ILE A 218 1.01 5.36 -8.50
N ALA A 219 -0.15 5.96 -8.30
CA ALA A 219 -1.30 5.31 -7.70
C ALA A 219 -2.12 4.63 -8.81
N TRP A 220 -2.28 3.30 -8.74
CA TRP A 220 -3.19 2.55 -9.62
C TRP A 220 -4.68 2.91 -9.39
N TRP A 221 -4.95 3.77 -8.39
CA TRP A 221 -6.25 4.30 -7.99
C TRP A 221 -6.55 5.71 -8.48
N GLN A 222 -5.64 6.31 -9.26
CA GLN A 222 -6.02 7.43 -10.10
C GLN A 222 -6.87 6.83 -11.22
N GLU A 223 -8.21 6.91 -11.09
CA GLU A 223 -9.06 6.76 -12.27
C GLU A 223 -8.52 7.70 -13.36
N ASN A 224 -8.61 7.26 -14.62
CA ASN A 224 -8.25 8.10 -15.75
C ASN A 224 -8.97 9.43 -15.57
N PHE A 225 -8.25 10.46 -15.13
CA PHE A 225 -8.77 11.81 -15.13
C PHE A 225 -9.26 12.05 -16.54
N ASP A 226 -10.54 12.39 -16.68
CA ASP A 226 -11.03 12.87 -17.96
C ASP A 226 -10.36 14.21 -18.20
N LEU A 227 -9.21 14.17 -18.89
CA LEU A 227 -8.40 15.34 -19.18
C LEU A 227 -9.19 16.38 -19.98
N THR A 228 -10.37 16.03 -20.53
CA THR A 228 -11.22 16.96 -21.28
C THR A 228 -11.74 18.12 -20.42
N GLU A 229 -11.87 17.97 -19.09
CA GLU A 229 -12.31 19.07 -18.20
C GLU A 229 -11.19 20.05 -17.83
N ILE A 230 -9.91 19.71 -18.04
CA ILE A 230 -8.76 20.59 -17.69
C ILE A 230 -8.24 21.37 -18.90
N VAL A 231 -8.67 21.02 -20.13
CA VAL A 231 -8.13 21.67 -21.35
C VAL A 231 -8.58 23.13 -21.50
N ASP A 232 -9.67 23.55 -20.86
CA ASP A 232 -10.19 24.91 -21.05
C ASP A 232 -9.47 26.01 -20.23
N ASP A 233 -8.65 25.65 -19.22
CA ASP A 233 -8.01 26.64 -18.33
C ASP A 233 -6.47 26.55 -18.26
N PHE A 234 -5.83 25.69 -19.06
CA PHE A 234 -4.37 25.56 -19.08
C PHE A 234 -3.76 25.83 -20.46
N SER A 235 -3.80 27.09 -20.90
CA SER A 235 -3.00 27.54 -22.05
C SER A 235 -1.54 27.76 -21.65
N ILE A 236 -0.66 26.78 -21.89
CA ILE A 236 0.79 27.05 -21.97
C ILE A 236 1.07 27.58 -23.38
N SER A 237 1.17 28.90 -23.51
CA SER A 237 1.79 29.52 -24.68
C SER A 237 3.31 29.44 -24.53
N SER A 238 3.93 28.32 -24.90
CA SER A 238 5.38 28.25 -25.11
C SER A 238 5.68 28.43 -26.61
N PRO A 239 6.52 29.40 -27.02
CA PRO A 239 6.96 29.54 -28.41
C PRO A 239 7.94 28.45 -28.88
N VAL A 240 8.34 27.51 -28.01
CA VAL A 240 9.37 26.51 -28.32
C VAL A 240 8.96 25.15 -27.75
N GLY A 241 8.93 24.14 -28.61
CA GLY A 241 8.44 22.79 -28.30
C GLY A 241 9.17 22.16 -27.13
N VAL A 242 8.42 21.88 -26.06
CA VAL A 242 8.89 21.08 -24.92
C VAL A 242 8.46 19.64 -25.15
N ASN A 243 9.44 18.76 -25.35
CA ASN A 243 9.26 17.31 -25.37
C ASN A 243 9.13 16.82 -23.92
N MET A 244 7.96 16.31 -23.53
CA MET A 244 7.81 15.57 -22.27
C MET A 244 8.12 14.08 -22.53
N GLN A 245 9.32 13.63 -22.17
CA GLN A 245 9.63 12.20 -22.06
C GLN A 245 9.25 11.71 -20.66
N GLY A 246 8.09 11.07 -20.53
CA GLY A 246 7.73 10.30 -19.35
C GLY A 246 8.18 8.84 -19.50
N VAL A 247 8.95 8.32 -18.56
CA VAL A 247 9.36 6.91 -18.54
C VAL A 247 8.30 6.10 -17.81
N PHE A 248 7.47 5.35 -18.55
CA PHE A 248 6.49 4.41 -17.98
C PHE A 248 7.07 2.99 -17.95
N ARG A 249 7.13 2.35 -16.77
CA ARG A 249 7.49 0.92 -16.67
C ARG A 249 6.24 0.05 -16.84
N ASN A 250 6.31 -0.97 -17.69
CA ASN A 250 5.25 -1.97 -17.83
C ASN A 250 5.29 -3.02 -16.71
N HIS A 251 4.11 -3.41 -16.25
CA HIS A 251 3.89 -4.52 -15.32
C HIS A 251 3.54 -5.81 -16.10
N PRO A 252 4.13 -6.98 -15.78
CA PRO A 252 4.03 -8.20 -16.60
C PRO A 252 2.63 -8.85 -16.68
N ALA A 253 1.67 -8.41 -15.87
CA ALA A 253 0.30 -8.94 -15.87
C ALA A 253 -0.63 -8.35 -16.95
N TYR A 254 -0.20 -7.30 -17.66
CA TYR A 254 -1.00 -6.61 -18.67
C TYR A 254 -0.25 -6.65 -20.00
N GLY A 255 -0.94 -7.01 -21.09
CA GLY A 255 -0.36 -7.10 -22.43
C GLY A 255 0.33 -5.80 -22.91
N PRO A 256 0.99 -5.82 -24.08
CA PRO A 256 1.79 -4.69 -24.54
C PRO A 256 0.96 -3.41 -24.63
N ARG A 257 1.44 -2.35 -23.97
CA ARG A 257 0.88 -1.00 -24.02
C ARG A 257 1.74 -0.08 -24.88
N VAL A 258 1.11 0.91 -25.52
CA VAL A 258 1.79 1.98 -26.26
C VAL A 258 2.62 2.80 -25.28
N HIS A 259 3.93 2.90 -25.52
CA HIS A 259 4.87 3.58 -24.63
C HIS A 259 5.00 5.08 -24.97
N SER A 260 5.00 5.41 -26.26
CA SER A 260 4.95 6.80 -26.74
C SER A 260 4.46 6.86 -28.18
N VAL A 261 3.86 8.00 -28.55
CA VAL A 261 3.54 8.36 -29.93
C VAL A 261 4.31 9.63 -30.28
N SER A 262 5.12 9.59 -31.33
CA SER A 262 5.87 10.76 -31.75
C SER A 262 4.95 11.79 -32.45
N PRO A 263 5.34 13.07 -32.49
CA PRO A 263 4.62 14.09 -33.28
C PRO A 263 4.52 13.77 -34.78
N THR A 264 5.33 12.84 -35.29
CA THR A 264 5.33 12.40 -36.69
C THR A 264 4.50 11.15 -36.94
N GLY A 265 3.74 10.66 -35.94
CA GLY A 265 2.90 9.48 -36.08
C GLY A 265 3.68 8.17 -35.99
N GLU A 266 4.69 8.07 -35.14
CA GLU A 266 5.36 6.80 -34.86
C GLU A 266 4.92 6.28 -33.50
N ALA A 267 4.51 5.02 -33.41
CA ALA A 267 4.17 4.39 -32.13
C ALA A 267 5.26 3.40 -31.71
N TYR A 268 5.67 3.48 -30.44
CA TYR A 268 6.67 2.59 -29.86
C TYR A 268 6.00 1.64 -28.87
N PHE A 269 6.17 0.34 -29.10
CA PHE A 269 5.64 -0.71 -28.22
C PHE A 269 6.79 -1.39 -27.48
N LEU A 270 6.63 -1.57 -26.17
CA LEU A 270 7.57 -2.35 -25.36
C LEU A 270 7.14 -3.82 -25.39
N ILE A 271 8.03 -4.69 -25.87
CA ILE A 271 7.84 -6.13 -25.81
C ILE A 271 8.64 -6.67 -24.62
N ASN A 272 8.10 -7.68 -23.93
CA ASN A 272 8.77 -8.33 -22.79
C ASN A 272 10.23 -8.67 -23.13
N GLY A 273 11.16 -8.06 -22.40
CA GLY A 273 12.61 -8.21 -22.64
C GLY A 273 13.38 -6.88 -22.78
N GLY A 274 12.69 -5.74 -22.90
CA GLY A 274 13.33 -4.43 -23.00
C GLY A 274 13.57 -3.95 -24.44
N ASP A 275 13.16 -4.74 -25.42
CA ASP A 275 13.23 -4.37 -26.84
C ASP A 275 12.02 -3.51 -27.25
N TYR A 276 12.29 -2.46 -28.03
CA TYR A 276 11.28 -1.58 -28.60
C TYR A 276 11.01 -1.97 -30.06
N THR A 277 9.74 -2.15 -30.41
CA THR A 277 9.34 -2.28 -31.82
C THR A 277 8.79 -0.95 -32.32
N LYS A 278 9.39 -0.46 -33.41
CA LYS A 278 8.94 0.72 -34.14
C LYS A 278 7.80 0.34 -35.09
N VAL A 279 6.66 1.00 -34.97
CA VAL A 279 5.56 0.89 -35.94
C VAL A 279 5.32 2.25 -36.58
N ASN A 280 5.45 2.32 -37.90
CA ASN A 280 5.09 3.51 -38.67
C ASN A 280 3.55 3.56 -38.76
N VAL A 281 2.92 4.60 -38.23
CA VAL A 281 1.46 4.76 -38.29
C VAL A 281 1.09 5.36 -39.65
N GLY A 282 1.23 4.53 -40.70
CA GLY A 282 0.72 4.80 -42.05
C GLY A 282 -0.54 3.99 -42.38
N ASP A 283 -0.86 2.98 -41.58
CA ASP A 283 -2.02 2.09 -41.77
C ASP A 283 -3.02 2.26 -40.62
N ASN A 284 -4.31 2.06 -40.93
CA ASN A 284 -5.43 2.26 -40.00
C ASN A 284 -5.32 1.31 -38.79
N ILE A 285 -4.84 1.84 -37.67
CA ILE A 285 -4.82 1.15 -36.38
C ILE A 285 -6.07 1.58 -35.60
N GLU A 286 -7.03 0.67 -35.45
CA GLU A 286 -8.20 0.86 -34.58
C GLU A 286 -7.98 0.18 -33.22
N PHE A 287 -8.15 0.94 -32.15
CA PHE A 287 -8.25 0.43 -30.79
C PHE A 287 -9.72 0.32 -30.39
N ASN A 288 -10.08 -0.69 -29.60
CA ASN A 288 -11.40 -0.71 -28.97
C ASN A 288 -11.47 0.31 -27.82
N LYS A 289 -12.68 0.52 -27.28
CA LYS A 289 -12.94 1.39 -26.12
C LYS A 289 -12.14 1.06 -24.85
N ASP A 290 -11.50 -0.11 -24.79
CA ASP A 290 -10.69 -0.58 -23.68
C ASP A 290 -9.18 -0.43 -23.95
N GLY A 291 -8.80 0.23 -25.04
CA GLY A 291 -7.40 0.45 -25.44
C GLY A 291 -6.70 -0.78 -26.03
N ILE A 292 -7.45 -1.83 -26.39
CA ILE A 292 -6.92 -3.06 -26.98
C ILE A 292 -6.91 -2.91 -28.51
N LEU A 293 -5.75 -3.17 -29.11
CA LEU A 293 -5.57 -3.16 -30.56
C LEU A 293 -6.45 -4.23 -31.23
N ARG A 294 -7.34 -3.82 -32.14
CA ARG A 294 -8.28 -4.74 -32.80
C ARG A 294 -7.76 -5.30 -34.11
N THR A 295 -7.20 -4.46 -34.98
CA THR A 295 -6.83 -4.89 -36.34
C THR A 295 -5.75 -3.99 -36.92
N VAL A 296 -4.83 -4.59 -37.67
CA VAL A 296 -3.99 -3.90 -38.66
C VAL A 296 -4.53 -4.32 -40.02
N THR A 297 -5.06 -3.39 -40.81
CA THR A 297 -5.50 -3.72 -42.18
C THR A 297 -4.28 -3.93 -43.07
N GLY A 298 -4.22 -5.05 -43.80
CA GLY A 298 -3.09 -5.43 -44.67
C GLY A 298 -2.42 -6.76 -44.34
N VAL A 299 -2.79 -7.42 -43.24
CA VAL A 299 -2.34 -8.78 -42.91
C VAL A 299 -3.39 -9.78 -43.39
N THR A 300 -3.05 -10.61 -44.38
CA THR A 300 -3.91 -11.70 -44.85
C THR A 300 -3.97 -12.79 -43.77
N GLU A 301 -5.16 -13.06 -43.23
CA GLU A 301 -5.36 -14.18 -42.30
C GLU A 301 -5.04 -15.52 -42.98
N GLY A 302 -4.02 -16.23 -42.47
CA GLY A 302 -3.86 -17.66 -42.71
C GLY A 302 -4.64 -18.41 -41.63
N SER A 303 -5.75 -19.04 -42.01
CA SER A 303 -6.54 -19.86 -41.08
C SER A 303 -5.84 -21.20 -40.80
N ASP A 304 -5.30 -21.36 -39.58
CA ASP A 304 -5.03 -22.68 -38.99
C ASP A 304 -6.20 -23.03 -38.06
N PRO A 305 -7.04 -24.02 -38.40
CA PRO A 305 -8.23 -24.37 -37.60
C PRO A 305 -7.91 -25.04 -36.25
N LEU A 306 -6.64 -25.23 -35.88
CA LEU A 306 -6.26 -25.91 -34.63
C LEU A 306 -5.64 -24.99 -33.56
N ASN A 307 -5.38 -23.70 -33.82
CA ASN A 307 -4.76 -22.82 -32.81
C ASN A 307 -5.05 -21.30 -33.02
N PRO A 308 -6.09 -20.72 -32.38
CA PRO A 308 -6.55 -19.36 -32.68
C PRO A 308 -5.83 -18.20 -31.97
N THR A 309 -4.59 -18.36 -31.45
CA THR A 309 -3.97 -17.32 -30.58
C THR A 309 -2.58 -16.81 -30.94
N TRP A 310 -2.09 -17.01 -32.17
CA TRP A 310 -0.78 -16.47 -32.56
C TRP A 310 -0.85 -15.70 -33.87
N LEU A 311 -0.63 -14.37 -33.78
CA LEU A 311 -0.33 -13.51 -34.93
C LEU A 311 1.04 -13.91 -35.48
N LYS A 312 1.07 -14.54 -36.67
CA LYS A 312 2.29 -14.87 -37.38
C LYS A 312 2.60 -13.76 -38.37
N PHE A 313 3.63 -12.97 -38.10
CA PHE A 313 4.11 -11.95 -39.02
C PHE A 313 4.91 -12.62 -40.15
N SER A 314 4.42 -12.52 -41.39
CA SER A 314 5.18 -12.91 -42.58
C SER A 314 6.05 -11.74 -43.03
N GLN A 315 7.38 -11.91 -42.91
CA GLN A 315 8.44 -10.95 -43.25
C GLN A 315 8.51 -9.68 -42.38
N VAL A 316 9.36 -9.74 -41.36
CA VAL A 316 9.93 -8.56 -40.71
C VAL A 316 11.32 -8.35 -41.29
N THR A 317 11.52 -7.25 -42.01
CA THR A 317 12.85 -6.84 -42.50
C THR A 317 13.53 -6.02 -41.41
N PHE A 318 14.58 -6.56 -40.80
CA PHE A 318 15.40 -5.84 -39.83
C PHE A 318 16.35 -4.90 -40.56
N THR A 319 16.33 -3.61 -40.22
CA THR A 319 17.40 -2.68 -40.58
C THR A 319 18.19 -2.38 -39.32
N PRO A 320 19.44 -2.87 -39.17
CA PRO A 320 20.25 -2.52 -38.02
C PRO A 320 20.66 -1.05 -38.12
N LEU A 321 20.28 -0.24 -37.13
CA LEU A 321 20.92 1.04 -36.87
C LEU A 321 22.13 0.78 -35.98
N ILE A 322 23.27 0.54 -36.60
CA ILE A 322 24.57 0.67 -35.94
C ILE A 322 25.25 1.89 -36.55
N SER A 323 25.36 2.96 -35.78
CA SER A 323 26.44 3.92 -35.94
C SER A 323 27.19 3.94 -34.60
N LEU A 324 28.26 3.17 -34.53
CA LEU A 324 29.31 3.37 -33.53
C LEU A 324 30.18 4.51 -34.06
N GLU A 325 30.18 5.65 -33.36
CA GLU A 325 31.22 6.65 -33.56
C GLU A 325 32.56 6.07 -33.06
N GLU A 326 33.57 6.18 -33.91
CA GLU A 326 34.96 5.89 -33.59
C GLU A 326 35.48 6.84 -32.52
N GLY A 327 36.17 6.29 -31.52
CA GLY A 327 37.15 7.04 -30.72
C GLY A 327 36.92 6.98 -29.22
N ASP A 328 37.48 5.97 -28.55
CA ASP A 328 38.60 6.24 -27.64
C ASP A 328 39.29 4.97 -27.16
N SER A 329 40.60 5.06 -27.11
CA SER A 329 41.56 3.99 -26.87
C SER A 329 41.53 3.42 -25.46
N ALA A 330 41.63 2.09 -25.37
CA ALA A 330 41.92 1.35 -24.16
C ALA A 330 43.29 1.74 -23.55
N ARG A 331 43.33 1.89 -22.23
CA ARG A 331 44.52 1.63 -21.41
C ARG A 331 44.20 0.50 -20.44
N VAL A 332 45.15 -0.43 -20.34
CA VAL A 332 45.17 -1.64 -19.51
C VAL A 332 44.83 -1.36 -18.06
#